data_AF-A0A2H9NYY1-F1
#
_entry.id   AF-A0A2H9NYY1-F1
#
_cell.length_a   1.000
_cell.length_b   1.000
_cell.length_c   1.000
_cell.angle_alpha   90.00
_cell.angle_beta   90.00
_cell.angle_gamma   90.00
#
_symmetry.space_group_name_H-M   'P 1'
#
loop_
_entity.id
_entity.type
_entity.pdbx_description
1 polymer ?
#
loop_
_entity_poly.entity_id
_entity_poly.type
_entity_poly.pdbx_seq_one_letter_code
_entity_poly.pdbx_strand_id
1 'polypeptide(L)'
;MRIKNFVLGLGILVVFALVLWQGIEAFYPSPQWDDYCDERAQKVVPDRQGDVVDEQTCIDNGGTWRNGYCDYYYECQQEYNNVKDSYSQKVFFISLIVAVVAFILGYTLLQTEPVGSALMASGVWSIFYGTVINWRNFTDYWRFGILVLVLILLIWIALRLNSKKKKRFWFWGWGR
;
A
#
# COMPACT_ATOMS: atom_id res chain seq x y z
N MET A 1 -11.76 25.49 -12.86
CA MET A 1 -11.20 25.82 -11.52
C MET A 1 -10.17 26.92 -11.69
N ARG A 2 -10.00 27.80 -10.70
CA ARG A 2 -8.87 28.75 -10.69
C ARG A 2 -7.57 27.97 -10.46
N ILE A 3 -6.50 28.27 -11.20
CA ILE A 3 -5.22 27.52 -11.15
C ILE A 3 -4.66 27.38 -9.72
N LYS A 4 -4.84 28.41 -8.88
CA LYS A 4 -4.42 28.42 -7.48
C LYS A 4 -5.05 27.31 -6.65
N ASN A 5 -6.34 27.02 -6.87
CA ASN A 5 -7.06 25.97 -6.13
C ASN A 5 -6.59 24.58 -6.54
N PHE A 6 -6.24 24.40 -7.82
CA PHE A 6 -5.67 23.14 -8.31
C PHE A 6 -4.29 22.88 -7.70
N VAL A 7 -3.41 23.89 -7.72
CA VAL A 7 -2.05 23.79 -7.14
C VAL A 7 -2.11 23.50 -5.64
N LEU A 8 -2.97 24.19 -4.89
CA LEU A 8 -3.18 23.92 -3.47
C LEU A 8 -3.71 22.51 -3.21
N GLY A 9 -4.66 22.04 -4.01
CA GLY A 9 -5.20 20.69 -3.87
C GLY A 9 -4.16 19.60 -4.14
N LEU A 10 -3.33 19.78 -5.18
CA LEU A 10 -2.23 18.88 -5.49
C LEU A 10 -1.17 18.88 -4.37
N GLY A 11 -0.85 20.06 -3.82
CA GLY A 11 0.07 20.17 -2.68
C GLY A 11 -0.41 19.38 -1.47
N ILE A 12 -1.70 19.49 -1.12
CA ILE A 12 -2.31 18.70 -0.03
C ILE A 12 -2.18 17.19 -0.31
N LEU A 13 -2.47 16.76 -1.53
CA LEU A 13 -2.37 15.34 -1.92
C LEU A 13 -0.93 14.81 -1.73
N VAL A 14 0.07 15.54 -2.22
CA VAL A 14 1.48 15.14 -2.15
C VAL A 14 1.96 15.08 -0.70
N VAL A 15 1.67 16.12 0.10
CA VAL A 15 2.06 16.14 1.51
C VAL A 15 1.35 15.03 2.29
N PHE A 16 0.07 14.80 2.03
CA PHE A 16 -0.67 13.68 2.63
C PHE A 16 -0.02 12.33 2.29
N ALA A 17 0.36 12.11 1.03
CA ALA A 17 1.01 10.88 0.60
C ALA A 17 2.33 10.65 1.36
N LEU A 18 3.15 11.69 1.51
CA LEU A 18 4.41 11.63 2.26
C LEU A 18 4.17 11.39 3.75
N VAL A 19 3.19 12.06 4.36
CA VAL A 19 2.82 11.87 5.76
C VAL A 19 2.32 10.45 6.01
N LEU A 20 1.52 9.89 5.11
CA LEU A 20 1.06 8.51 5.23
C LEU A 20 2.24 7.53 5.16
N TRP A 21 3.11 7.68 4.16
CA TRP A 21 4.30 6.83 4.02
C TRP A 21 5.19 6.91 5.27
N GLN A 22 5.62 8.11 5.63
CA GLN A 22 6.54 8.32 6.75
C GLN A 22 5.90 7.99 8.09
N GLY A 23 4.60 8.25 8.24
CA GLY A 23 3.85 7.90 9.45
C GLY A 23 3.79 6.39 9.65
N ILE A 24 3.56 5.62 8.58
CA ILE A 24 3.60 4.16 8.68
C ILE A 24 4.99 3.70 9.09
N GLU A 25 6.05 4.15 8.41
CA GLU A 25 7.42 3.72 8.73
C GLU A 25 7.83 4.09 10.17
N ALA A 26 7.40 5.24 10.68
CA ALA A 26 7.73 5.70 12.03
C ALA A 26 7.08 4.89 13.15
N PHE A 27 5.84 4.42 12.96
CA PHE A 27 5.09 3.69 13.99
C PHE A 27 5.04 2.18 13.75
N TYR A 28 5.26 1.74 12.53
CA TYR A 28 5.25 0.35 12.10
C TYR A 28 6.35 0.18 11.05
N PRO A 29 7.61 0.01 11.47
CA PRO A 29 8.75 -0.04 10.56
C PRO A 29 8.73 -1.30 9.70
N SER A 30 9.22 -1.16 8.48
CA SER A 30 9.33 -2.25 7.53
C SER A 30 10.42 -3.26 7.96
N PRO A 31 10.16 -4.59 7.85
CA PRO A 31 11.18 -5.58 8.15
C PRO A 31 12.33 -5.47 7.16
N GLN A 32 13.56 -5.38 7.66
CA GLN A 32 14.76 -5.36 6.83
C GLN A 32 15.24 -6.79 6.57
N TRP A 33 15.84 -7.04 5.42
CA TRP A 33 16.35 -8.37 5.07
C TRP A 33 17.46 -8.81 6.04
N ASP A 34 18.34 -7.89 6.38
CA ASP A 34 19.53 -8.13 7.20
C ASP A 34 19.20 -8.52 8.65
N ASP A 35 17.98 -8.20 9.12
CA ASP A 35 17.49 -8.62 10.44
C ASP A 35 17.21 -10.14 10.51
N TYR A 36 17.03 -10.78 9.35
CA TYR A 36 16.72 -12.21 9.23
C TYR A 36 17.87 -12.99 8.61
N CYS A 37 18.54 -12.40 7.63
CA CYS A 37 19.62 -13.01 6.89
C CYS A 37 20.92 -12.24 7.13
N ASP A 38 21.52 -12.37 8.32
CA ASP A 38 22.82 -11.75 8.65
C ASP A 38 23.94 -12.36 7.79
N GLU A 39 24.76 -11.52 7.17
CA GLU A 39 25.96 -11.93 6.42
C GLU A 39 26.92 -12.76 7.26
N ARG A 40 26.90 -12.62 8.59
CA ARG A 40 27.74 -13.40 9.51
C ARG A 40 27.35 -14.87 9.62
N ALA A 41 26.11 -15.24 9.32
CA ALA A 41 25.70 -16.65 9.22
C ALA A 41 26.25 -17.33 7.95
N GLN A 42 26.77 -16.55 7.00
CA GLN A 42 27.28 -17.02 5.70
C GLN A 42 28.75 -17.46 5.72
N LYS A 43 29.42 -17.50 6.89
CA LYS A 43 30.85 -17.89 6.98
C LYS A 43 31.14 -19.35 6.60
N VAL A 44 30.13 -20.13 6.25
CA VAL A 44 30.28 -21.55 5.86
C VAL A 44 29.72 -21.87 4.48
N VAL A 45 29.50 -20.85 3.63
CA VAL A 45 29.35 -21.10 2.20
C VAL A 45 30.75 -21.46 1.68
N PRO A 46 31.00 -22.68 1.15
CA PRO A 46 32.23 -22.93 0.42
C PRO A 46 32.29 -21.93 -0.75
N ASP A 47 33.28 -21.04 -0.68
CA ASP A 47 33.48 -19.82 -1.47
C ASP A 47 33.73 -20.07 -2.97
N ARG A 48 33.26 -21.17 -3.55
CA ARG A 48 33.47 -21.45 -4.97
C ARG A 48 32.24 -22.03 -5.62
N GLN A 49 31.67 -21.21 -6.49
CA GLN A 49 30.85 -21.60 -7.62
C GLN A 49 31.53 -22.77 -8.37
N GLY A 50 31.20 -24.00 -8.00
CA GLY A 50 31.80 -25.21 -8.58
C GLY A 50 32.05 -26.36 -7.60
N ASP A 51 32.02 -26.14 -6.29
CA ASP A 51 32.14 -27.24 -5.34
C ASP A 51 30.77 -27.92 -5.19
N VAL A 52 30.70 -29.20 -5.58
CA VAL A 52 29.55 -30.05 -5.31
C VAL A 52 29.51 -30.24 -3.79
N VAL A 53 28.73 -29.42 -3.10
CA VAL A 53 28.46 -29.61 -1.68
C VAL A 53 27.65 -30.89 -1.56
N ASP A 54 28.15 -31.87 -0.83
CA ASP A 54 27.38 -33.07 -0.51
C ASP A 54 26.15 -32.71 0.34
N GLU A 55 25.05 -33.46 0.21
CA GLU A 55 23.81 -33.20 0.96
C GLU A 55 24.07 -33.14 2.47
N GLN A 56 24.91 -34.03 3.00
CA GLN A 56 25.24 -34.04 4.41
C GLN A 56 26.02 -32.78 4.81
N THR A 57 26.98 -32.36 3.98
CA THR A 57 27.77 -31.14 4.22
C THR A 57 26.90 -29.88 4.16
N CYS A 58 25.87 -29.86 3.32
CA CYS A 58 24.91 -28.77 3.26
C CYS A 58 24.15 -28.61 4.59
N ILE A 59 23.58 -29.71 5.07
CA ILE A 59 22.76 -29.75 6.30
C ILE A 59 23.63 -29.45 7.52
N ASP A 60 24.84 -30.01 7.60
CA ASP A 60 25.77 -29.78 8.72
C ASP A 60 26.21 -28.31 8.82
N ASN A 61 26.20 -27.57 7.71
CA ASN A 61 26.52 -26.15 7.64
C ASN A 61 25.28 -25.23 7.69
N GLY A 62 24.10 -25.76 8.03
CA GLY A 62 22.87 -24.99 8.21
C GLY A 62 22.17 -24.57 6.91
N GLY A 63 22.52 -25.19 5.77
CA GLY A 63 21.80 -25.01 4.50
C GLY A 63 20.66 -26.02 4.32
N THR A 64 19.74 -25.71 3.41
CA THR A 64 18.67 -26.63 2.99
C THR A 64 18.98 -27.24 1.63
N TRP A 65 19.03 -28.58 1.55
CA TRP A 65 19.21 -29.28 0.27
C TRP A 65 17.93 -29.31 -0.56
N ARG A 66 17.97 -28.80 -1.79
CA ARG A 66 16.81 -28.73 -2.68
C ARG A 66 17.20 -28.68 -4.14
N ASN A 67 16.45 -29.37 -4.99
CA ASN A 67 16.61 -29.33 -6.45
C ASN A 67 18.08 -29.55 -6.92
N GLY A 68 18.87 -30.33 -6.17
CA GLY A 68 20.27 -30.64 -6.50
C GLY A 68 21.29 -29.57 -6.12
N TYR A 69 20.94 -28.60 -5.27
CA TYR A 69 21.88 -27.61 -4.72
C TYR A 69 21.60 -27.33 -3.22
N CYS A 70 22.59 -26.75 -2.54
CA CYS A 70 22.46 -26.29 -1.17
C CYS A 70 22.00 -24.83 -1.13
N ASP A 71 20.85 -24.56 -0.53
CA ASP A 71 20.30 -23.22 -0.33
C ASP A 71 20.51 -22.76 1.12
N TYR A 72 21.50 -21.90 1.34
CA TYR A 72 21.81 -21.33 2.65
C TYR A 72 20.84 -20.24 3.10
N TYR A 73 20.00 -19.72 2.20
CA TYR A 73 19.08 -18.62 2.50
C TYR A 73 17.64 -19.08 2.65
N TYR A 74 17.34 -20.34 2.38
CA TYR A 74 15.95 -20.79 2.29
C TYR A 74 15.13 -20.49 3.55
N GLU A 75 15.64 -20.88 4.73
CA GLU A 75 14.92 -20.70 5.99
C GLU A 75 14.78 -19.21 6.35
N CYS A 76 15.88 -18.44 6.30
CA CYS A 76 15.85 -17.01 6.63
C CYS A 76 14.97 -16.22 5.63
N GLN A 77 14.99 -16.59 4.36
CA GLN A 77 14.12 -16.01 3.34
C GLN A 77 12.65 -16.30 3.62
N GLN A 78 12.34 -17.51 4.10
CA GLN A 78 10.98 -17.89 4.46
C GLN A 78 10.50 -17.07 5.66
N GLU A 79 11.32 -16.94 6.70
CA GLU A 79 11.00 -16.11 7.87
C GLU A 79 10.81 -14.64 7.50
N TYR A 80 11.73 -14.06 6.74
CA TYR A 80 11.61 -12.69 6.23
C TYR A 80 10.31 -12.50 5.43
N ASN A 81 9.99 -13.42 4.51
CA ASN A 81 8.78 -13.33 3.71
C ASN A 81 7.52 -13.41 4.58
N ASN A 82 7.48 -14.30 5.58
CA ASN A 82 6.33 -14.43 6.49
C ASN A 82 6.07 -13.14 7.27
N VAL A 83 7.12 -12.50 7.78
CA VAL A 83 6.97 -11.22 8.49
C VAL A 83 6.62 -10.10 7.53
N LYS A 84 7.25 -10.03 6.35
CA LYS A 84 6.95 -9.05 5.31
C LYS A 84 5.52 -9.13 4.81
N ASP A 85 4.98 -10.33 4.68
CA ASP A 85 3.60 -10.53 4.24
C ASP A 85 2.62 -10.06 5.33
N SER A 86 2.89 -10.44 6.58
CA SER A 86 2.12 -9.96 7.74
C SER A 86 2.18 -8.44 7.90
N TYR A 87 3.36 -7.85 7.68
CA TYR A 87 3.58 -6.41 7.66
C TYR A 87 2.71 -5.73 6.60
N SER A 88 2.78 -6.22 5.36
CA SER A 88 2.08 -5.63 4.22
C SER A 88 0.56 -5.67 4.39
N GLN A 89 0.03 -6.73 5.01
CA GLN A 89 -1.39 -6.83 5.35
C GLN A 89 -1.82 -5.77 6.35
N LYS A 90 -1.04 -5.55 7.42
CA LYS A 90 -1.35 -4.52 8.42
C LYS A 90 -1.27 -3.12 7.82
N VAL A 91 -0.28 -2.85 6.97
CA VAL A 91 -0.16 -1.57 6.23
C VAL A 91 -1.39 -1.31 5.36
N PHE A 92 -1.92 -2.34 4.69
CA PHE A 92 -3.17 -2.22 3.93
C PHE A 92 -4.35 -1.80 4.82
N PHE A 93 -4.55 -2.43 5.97
CA PHE A 93 -5.64 -2.08 6.88
C PHE A 93 -5.48 -0.69 7.49
N ILE A 94 -4.26 -0.28 7.87
CA ILE A 94 -3.98 1.09 8.34
C ILE A 94 -4.33 2.09 7.24
N SER A 95 -3.90 1.84 6.01
CA SER A 95 -4.18 2.72 4.87
C SER A 95 -5.67 2.78 4.54
N LEU A 96 -6.41 1.69 4.75
CA LEU A 96 -7.87 1.64 4.58
C LEU A 96 -8.58 2.51 5.64
N ILE A 97 -8.17 2.42 6.91
CA ILE A 97 -8.72 3.26 7.99
C ILE A 97 -8.45 4.73 7.69
N VAL A 98 -7.21 5.07 7.33
CA VAL A 98 -6.83 6.43 6.95
C VAL A 98 -7.64 6.93 5.76
N ALA A 99 -7.90 6.08 4.76
CA ALA A 99 -8.73 6.45 3.62
C ALA A 99 -10.17 6.80 4.03
N VAL A 100 -10.79 5.99 4.90
CA VAL A 100 -12.13 6.23 5.43
C VAL A 100 -12.19 7.56 6.17
N VAL A 101 -11.21 7.83 7.04
CA VAL A 101 -11.11 9.11 7.77
C VAL A 101 -10.95 10.28 6.79
N ALA A 102 -10.06 10.15 5.80
CA ALA A 102 -9.84 11.18 4.78
C ALA A 102 -11.10 11.46 3.96
N PHE A 103 -11.88 10.44 3.61
CA PHE A 103 -13.16 10.61 2.93
C PHE A 103 -14.21 11.30 3.79
N ILE A 104 -14.34 10.94 5.07
CA ILE A 104 -15.28 11.57 6.00
C ILE A 104 -14.92 13.06 6.13
N LEU A 105 -13.66 13.37 6.44
CA LEU A 105 -13.19 14.75 6.57
C LEU A 105 -13.36 15.52 5.25
N GLY A 106 -12.95 14.92 4.13
CA GLY A 106 -13.14 15.51 2.80
C GLY A 106 -14.60 15.80 2.47
N TYR A 107 -15.53 14.90 2.83
CA TYR A 107 -16.96 15.10 2.66
C TYR A 107 -17.50 16.25 3.51
N THR A 108 -17.09 16.36 4.77
CA THR A 108 -17.49 17.47 5.64
C THR A 108 -16.94 18.82 5.18
N LEU A 109 -15.73 18.83 4.62
CA LEU A 109 -15.02 20.03 4.15
C LEU A 109 -15.24 20.34 2.65
N LEU A 110 -16.25 19.72 2.02
CA LEU A 110 -16.59 19.96 0.61
C LEU A 110 -16.94 21.42 0.29
N GLN A 111 -17.35 22.21 1.28
CA GLN A 111 -17.70 23.62 1.10
C GLN A 111 -16.46 24.50 0.89
N THR A 112 -15.28 24.05 1.33
CA THR A 112 -14.02 24.77 1.23
C THR A 112 -13.19 24.19 0.07
N GLU A 113 -13.52 24.55 -1.17
CA GLU A 113 -12.65 24.26 -2.32
C GLU A 113 -11.31 25.00 -2.12
N PRO A 114 -10.13 24.35 -2.22
CA PRO A 114 -9.87 23.00 -2.76
C PRO A 114 -9.72 21.87 -1.73
N VAL A 115 -9.80 22.16 -0.43
CA VAL A 115 -9.44 21.24 0.66
C VAL A 115 -10.28 19.96 0.63
N GLY A 116 -11.60 20.08 0.50
CA GLY A 116 -12.50 18.92 0.49
C GLY A 116 -12.22 17.95 -0.66
N SER A 117 -12.04 18.47 -1.88
CA SER A 117 -11.69 17.65 -3.06
C SER A 117 -10.31 17.01 -2.95
N ALA A 118 -9.34 17.72 -2.37
CA ALA A 118 -8.00 17.19 -2.17
C ALA A 118 -7.98 16.04 -1.16
N LEU A 119 -8.69 16.18 -0.03
CA LEU A 119 -8.80 15.12 0.98
C LEU A 119 -9.51 13.86 0.45
N MET A 120 -10.51 14.01 -0.42
CA MET A 120 -11.10 12.85 -1.10
C MET A 120 -10.09 12.15 -2.01
N ALA A 121 -9.31 12.91 -2.80
CA ALA A 121 -8.25 12.35 -3.64
C ALA A 121 -7.18 11.66 -2.78
N SER A 122 -6.83 12.23 -1.63
CA SER A 122 -5.94 11.62 -0.64
C SER A 122 -6.46 10.30 -0.10
N GLY A 123 -7.78 10.17 0.14
CA GLY A 123 -8.39 8.89 0.51
C GLY A 123 -8.24 7.83 -0.57
N VAL A 124 -8.44 8.19 -1.85
CA VAL A 124 -8.18 7.29 -2.99
C VAL A 124 -6.73 6.87 -3.04
N TRP A 125 -5.81 7.83 -2.89
CA TRP A 125 -4.38 7.57 -2.85
C TRP A 125 -3.98 6.62 -1.71
N SER A 126 -4.57 6.78 -0.52
CA SER A 126 -4.32 5.90 0.62
C SER A 126 -4.71 4.44 0.33
N ILE A 127 -5.90 4.21 -0.27
CA ILE A 127 -6.32 2.87 -0.69
C ILE A 127 -5.38 2.31 -1.74
N PHE A 128 -5.02 3.13 -2.74
CA PHE A 128 -4.09 2.73 -3.80
C PHE A 128 -2.74 2.30 -3.22
N TYR A 129 -2.15 3.12 -2.36
CA TYR A 129 -0.88 2.84 -1.69
C TYR A 129 -0.92 1.53 -0.91
N GLY A 130 -1.91 1.36 -0.01
CA GLY A 130 -2.04 0.12 0.77
C GLY A 130 -2.24 -1.11 -0.12
N THR A 131 -2.97 -0.98 -1.22
CA THR A 131 -3.20 -2.07 -2.18
C THR A 131 -1.93 -2.49 -2.90
N VAL A 132 -1.11 -1.51 -3.31
CA VAL A 132 0.19 -1.76 -3.95
C VAL A 132 1.15 -2.46 -2.99
N ILE A 133 1.22 -2.01 -1.73
CA ILE A 133 2.08 -2.63 -0.71
C ILE A 133 1.65 -4.09 -0.45
N ASN A 134 0.36 -4.37 -0.35
CA ASN A 134 -0.15 -5.72 -0.09
C ASN A 134 -0.39 -6.56 -1.36
N TRP A 135 0.04 -6.10 -2.54
CA TRP A 135 -0.34 -6.69 -3.82
C TRP A 135 0.03 -8.18 -3.94
N ARG A 136 1.21 -8.55 -3.44
CA ARG A 136 1.71 -9.94 -3.46
C ARG A 136 0.81 -10.90 -2.70
N ASN A 137 0.21 -10.43 -1.60
CA ASN A 137 -0.60 -11.24 -0.69
C ASN A 137 -2.04 -11.45 -1.17
N PHE A 138 -2.51 -10.63 -2.12
CA PHE A 138 -3.83 -10.82 -2.70
C PHE A 138 -3.80 -11.92 -3.75
N THR A 139 -4.79 -12.82 -3.70
CA THR A 139 -5.07 -13.74 -4.79
C THR A 139 -5.57 -12.96 -6.01
N ASP A 140 -5.50 -13.57 -7.20
CA ASP A 140 -5.92 -12.90 -8.44
C ASP A 140 -7.40 -12.49 -8.41
N TYR A 141 -8.25 -13.29 -7.76
CA TYR A 141 -9.66 -12.95 -7.52
C TYR A 141 -9.82 -11.70 -6.65
N TRP A 142 -9.03 -11.56 -5.58
CA TRP A 142 -9.08 -10.39 -4.71
C TRP A 142 -8.56 -9.13 -5.40
N ARG A 143 -7.47 -9.24 -6.18
CA ARG A 143 -6.92 -8.13 -6.98
C ARG A 143 -7.94 -7.57 -7.96
N PHE A 144 -8.64 -8.45 -8.68
CA PHE A 144 -9.70 -8.03 -9.59
C PHE A 144 -10.91 -7.45 -8.83
N GLY A 145 -11.37 -8.15 -7.78
CA GLY A 145 -12.53 -7.76 -6.99
C GLY A 145 -12.39 -6.38 -6.35
N ILE A 146 -11.23 -6.06 -5.78
CA ILE A 146 -11.00 -4.75 -5.15
C ILE A 146 -11.00 -3.61 -6.19
N LEU A 147 -10.41 -3.83 -7.37
CA LEU A 147 -10.39 -2.82 -8.43
C LEU A 147 -11.79 -2.53 -8.96
N VAL A 148 -12.60 -3.55 -9.19
CA VAL A 148 -14.00 -3.40 -9.60
C VAL A 148 -14.82 -2.67 -8.53
N LEU A 149 -14.64 -3.04 -7.25
CA LEU A 149 -15.33 -2.40 -6.14
C LEU A 149 -14.98 -0.90 -6.03
N VAL A 150 -13.68 -0.57 -6.08
CA VAL A 150 -13.22 0.84 -6.03
C VAL A 150 -13.77 1.62 -7.22
N LEU A 151 -13.76 1.05 -8.42
CA LEU A 151 -14.31 1.69 -9.61
C LEU A 151 -15.81 1.99 -9.46
N ILE A 152 -16.61 1.02 -9.02
CA ILE A 152 -18.05 1.20 -8.79
C ILE A 152 -18.29 2.30 -7.76
N LEU A 153 -17.52 2.29 -6.66
CA LEU A 153 -17.63 3.28 -5.59
C LEU A 153 -17.30 4.70 -6.07
N LEU A 154 -16.23 4.86 -6.85
CA LEU A 154 -15.85 6.15 -7.44
C LEU A 154 -16.91 6.68 -8.41
N ILE A 155 -17.44 5.83 -9.29
CA ILE A 155 -18.53 6.20 -10.21
C ILE A 155 -19.77 6.63 -9.42
N TRP A 156 -20.17 5.85 -8.41
CA TRP A 156 -21.33 6.16 -7.58
C TRP A 156 -21.19 7.48 -6.83
N ILE A 157 -20.02 7.74 -6.23
CA ILE A 157 -19.72 9.02 -5.57
C ILE A 157 -19.80 10.17 -6.56
N ALA A 158 -19.18 10.04 -7.74
CA ALA A 158 -19.18 11.06 -8.77
C ALA A 158 -20.62 11.41 -9.23
N LEU A 159 -21.45 10.40 -9.48
CA LEU A 159 -22.85 10.59 -9.87
C LEU A 159 -23.67 11.27 -8.74
N ARG A 160 -23.46 10.83 -7.49
CA ARG A 160 -24.18 11.38 -6.33
C ARG A 160 -23.84 12.85 -6.11
N LEU A 161 -22.55 13.22 -6.18
CA LEU A 161 -22.10 14.61 -6.03
C LEU A 161 -22.59 15.49 -7.19
N ASN A 162 -22.59 14.97 -8.42
CA ASN A 162 -23.09 15.72 -9.58
C ASN A 162 -24.61 15.95 -9.51
N SER A 163 -25.38 14.98 -9.03
CA SER A 163 -26.85 15.10 -8.90
C SER A 163 -27.30 16.21 -7.93
N LYS A 164 -26.54 16.47 -6.86
CA LYS A 164 -26.85 17.54 -5.90
C LYS A 164 -26.64 18.94 -6.48
N LYS A 165 -25.68 19.13 -7.39
CA LYS A 165 -25.54 20.39 -8.14
C LYS A 165 -26.79 20.67 -8.99
N LYS A 166 -27.38 19.65 -9.61
CA LYS A 166 -28.61 19.80 -10.42
C LYS A 166 -29.84 20.20 -9.57
N LYS A 167 -30.02 19.63 -8.38
CA LYS A 167 -31.10 20.03 -7.46
C LYS A 167 -30.92 21.44 -6.87
N ARG A 168 -29.69 21.84 -6.51
CA ARG A 168 -29.41 23.20 -6.01
C ARG A 168 -29.55 24.27 -7.10
N PHE A 169 -29.25 23.94 -8.35
CA PHE A 169 -29.45 24.82 -9.50
C PHE A 169 -30.94 24.98 -9.85
N TRP A 170 -31.73 23.91 -9.79
CA TRP A 170 -33.17 23.96 -10.06
C TRP A 170 -33.96 24.77 -9.00
N PHE A 171 -33.56 24.68 -7.72
CA PHE A 171 -34.20 25.43 -6.63
C PHE A 171 -33.94 26.94 -6.62
N TRP A 172 -32.99 27.44 -7.42
CA TRP A 172 -32.66 28.87 -7.53
C TRP A 172 -33.04 29.46 -8.90
N GLY A 173 -33.58 28.66 -9.82
CA GLY A 173 -34.03 29.08 -11.15
C GLY A 173 -35.52 29.41 -11.27
N TRP A 174 -36.29 29.25 -10.19
CA TRP A 174 -37.73 29.54 -10.11
C TRP A 174 -38.02 30.56 -8.98
N GLY A 175 -37.23 31.62 -8.95
CA GLY A 175 -37.30 32.71 -7.98
C GLY A 175 -36.92 34.05 -8.59
N ARG A 176 -37.29 34.25 -9.87
CA ARG A 176 -37.51 35.54 -10.52
C ARG A 176 -38.21 35.32 -11.83
#